data_AF-A0A4R6WKK6-F1
#
_entry.id   AF-A0A4R6WKK6-F1
#
_cell.length_a   1.000
_cell.length_b   1.000
_cell.length_c   1.000
_cell.angle_alpha   90.00
_cell.angle_beta   90.00
_cell.angle_gamma   90.00
#
_symmetry.space_group_name_H-M   'P 1'
#
loop_
_entity.id
_entity.type
_entity.pdbx_description
1 polymer ?
#
loop_
_entity_poly.entity_id
_entity_poly.type
_entity_poly.pdbx_seq_one_letter_code
_entity_poly.pdbx_strand_id
1 'polypeptide(L)'
;MSTSNKSPLKKAFLKGFGLILFLIIAFFCFEFFRRQIGGFAGSYPFAEVWQIAGSIEDTERKLIKLHEIEPDLFFENDSLSFKNDPTKYWKKVDFYYKDRQEIVHALIRDDGNNTDIYLVSFVDTVTGDLRLMNKDFGFFANLREMKDFENKVLDKINAIK
;
A
#
# COMPACT_ATOMS: atom_id res chain seq x y z
N MET A 1 52.55 34.45 11.50
CA MET A 1 51.97 33.15 11.12
C MET A 1 50.59 33.07 11.78
N SER A 2 49.52 33.44 11.06
CA SER A 2 48.17 33.53 11.64
C SER A 2 47.53 32.14 11.64
N THR A 3 47.49 31.49 12.80
CA THR A 3 46.75 30.24 12.98
C THR A 3 45.27 30.57 13.04
N SER A 4 44.57 30.34 11.93
CA SER A 4 43.11 30.44 11.84
C SER A 4 42.49 29.46 12.84
N ASN A 5 42.15 29.95 14.04
CA ASN A 5 41.44 29.21 15.06
C ASN A 5 39.99 29.03 14.60
N LYS A 6 39.73 28.05 13.72
CA LYS A 6 38.37 27.69 13.30
C LYS A 6 37.61 27.25 14.55
N SER A 7 36.62 28.06 14.96
CA SER A 7 35.89 27.85 16.21
C SER A 7 35.32 26.41 16.28
N PRO A 8 35.35 25.78 17.46
CA PRO A 8 34.84 24.42 17.65
C PRO A 8 33.37 24.29 17.22
N LEU A 9 32.61 25.38 17.33
CA LEU A 9 31.23 25.51 16.86
C LEU A 9 31.11 25.26 15.34
N LYS A 10 32.02 25.83 14.52
CA LYS A 10 32.01 25.63 13.06
C LYS A 10 32.32 24.18 12.67
N LYS A 11 33.20 23.51 13.42
CA LYS A 11 33.53 22.09 13.18
C LYS A 11 32.37 21.16 13.56
N ALA A 12 31.67 21.43 14.67
CA ALA A 12 30.48 20.68 15.06
C ALA A 12 29.32 20.89 14.08
N PHE A 13 29.09 22.12 13.64
CA PHE A 13 28.08 22.45 12.64
C PHE A 13 28.36 21.77 11.28
N LEU A 14 29.61 21.77 10.81
CA LEU A 14 29.99 21.11 9.55
C LEU A 14 29.84 19.58 9.63
N LYS A 15 30.13 18.98 10.79
CA LYS A 15 29.91 17.54 11.03
C LYS A 15 28.42 17.20 11.09
N GLY A 16 27.62 18.01 11.77
CA GLY A 16 26.17 17.84 11.82
C GLY A 16 25.53 17.98 10.43
N PHE A 17 25.95 18.99 9.67
CA PHE A 17 25.52 19.18 8.29
C PHE A 17 25.90 17.99 7.40
N GLY A 18 27.14 17.49 7.51
CA GLY A 18 27.58 16.29 6.79
C GLY A 18 26.76 15.04 7.12
N LEU A 19 26.39 14.84 8.40
CA LEU A 19 25.54 13.74 8.83
C LEU A 19 24.12 13.85 8.25
N ILE A 20 23.52 15.05 8.31
CA ILE A 20 22.18 15.29 7.74
C ILE A 20 22.19 15.00 6.24
N LEU A 21 23.19 15.50 5.51
CA LEU A 21 23.31 15.27 4.08
C LEU A 21 23.47 13.77 3.77
N PHE A 22 24.28 13.05 4.56
CA PHE A 22 24.43 11.60 4.44
C PHE A 22 23.09 10.87 4.63
N LEU A 23 22.32 11.22 5.65
CA LEU A 23 21.00 10.61 5.90
C LEU A 23 20.02 10.86 4.75
N ILE A 24 20.02 12.07 4.19
CA ILE A 24 19.19 12.41 3.04
C ILE A 24 19.58 11.55 1.83
N ILE A 25 20.88 11.44 1.51
CA ILE A 25 21.35 10.62 0.39
C ILE A 25 21.00 9.15 0.63
N ALA A 26 21.25 8.63 1.83
CA ALA A 26 20.91 7.25 2.18
C ALA A 26 19.42 6.96 2.02
N PHE A 27 18.55 7.88 2.43
CA PHE A 27 17.09 7.76 2.24
C PHE A 27 16.71 7.69 0.76
N PHE A 28 17.24 8.57 -0.09
CA PHE A 28 16.95 8.54 -1.52
C PHE A 28 17.49 7.29 -2.22
N CYS A 29 18.69 6.82 -1.84
CA CYS A 29 19.22 5.55 -2.34
C CYS A 29 18.32 4.38 -1.93
N PHE A 30 17.88 4.31 -0.67
CA PHE A 30 16.97 3.28 -0.19
C PHE A 30 15.65 3.27 -0.99
N GLU A 31 15.00 4.44 -1.14
CA GLU A 31 13.77 4.56 -1.93
C GLU A 31 13.95 4.13 -3.39
N PHE A 32 15.10 4.44 -3.99
CA PHE A 32 15.41 4.02 -5.35
C PHE A 32 15.53 2.49 -5.46
N PHE A 33 16.31 1.85 -4.58
CA PHE A 33 16.49 0.40 -4.59
C PHE A 33 15.19 -0.35 -4.28
N ARG A 34 14.39 0.14 -3.32
CA ARG A 34 13.07 -0.43 -2.97
C ARG A 34 12.18 -0.59 -4.21
N ARG A 35 12.11 0.45 -5.06
CA ARG A 35 11.27 0.45 -6.26
C ARG A 35 11.78 -0.49 -7.37
N GLN A 36 13.08 -0.76 -7.42
CA GLN A 36 13.64 -1.73 -8.37
C GLN A 36 13.37 -3.18 -7.92
N ILE A 37 13.42 -3.45 -6.62
CA ILE A 37 13.22 -4.79 -6.04
C ILE A 37 11.72 -5.15 -5.97
N GLY A 38 10.83 -4.18 -5.75
CA GLY A 38 9.38 -4.40 -5.71
C GLY A 38 8.71 -4.70 -7.07
N GLY A 39 9.49 -4.83 -8.15
CA GLY A 39 9.01 -5.07 -9.51
C GLY A 39 9.03 -6.54 -9.96
N PHE A 40 9.44 -7.49 -9.12
CA PHE A 40 9.37 -8.92 -9.46
C PHE A 40 7.92 -9.42 -9.41
N ALA A 41 7.48 -10.06 -10.49
CA ALA A 41 6.13 -10.61 -10.61
C ALA A 41 5.84 -11.56 -9.42
N GLY A 42 4.84 -11.19 -8.60
CA GLY A 42 4.36 -11.98 -7.47
C GLY A 42 5.09 -11.77 -6.13
N SER A 43 6.14 -10.96 -6.08
CA SER A 43 6.80 -10.60 -4.82
C SER A 43 6.36 -9.20 -4.41
N TYR A 44 5.60 -9.12 -3.31
CA TYR A 44 5.14 -7.85 -2.75
C TYR A 44 5.82 -7.52 -1.41
N PRO A 45 7.15 -7.49 -1.31
CA PRO A 45 7.86 -7.39 -0.02
C PRO A 45 7.65 -6.05 0.69
N PHE A 46 7.08 -5.06 0.00
CA PHE A 46 6.81 -3.73 0.51
C PHE A 46 5.32 -3.36 0.46
N ALA A 47 4.43 -4.29 0.07
CA ALA A 47 3.01 -4.03 0.15
C ALA A 47 2.60 -4.34 1.57
N GLU A 48 1.89 -3.41 2.21
CA GLU A 48 1.33 -3.68 3.52
C GLU A 48 0.34 -4.85 3.41
N VAL A 49 0.46 -5.75 4.40
CA VAL A 49 -0.43 -6.88 4.56
C VAL A 49 -1.20 -6.65 5.85
N TRP A 50 -2.52 -6.65 5.75
CA TRP A 50 -3.38 -6.63 6.93
C TRP A 50 -3.99 -8.01 7.13
N GLN A 51 -4.23 -8.35 8.38
CA GLN A 51 -4.89 -9.61 8.73
C GLN A 51 -6.32 -9.33 9.18
N ILE A 52 -7.26 -9.97 8.51
CA ILE A 52 -8.68 -9.98 8.89
C ILE A 52 -8.92 -11.27 9.68
N ALA A 53 -9.45 -11.12 10.89
CA ALA A 53 -9.77 -12.27 11.72
C ALA A 53 -10.91 -13.10 11.10
N GLY A 54 -10.68 -14.40 10.97
CA GLY A 54 -11.60 -15.37 10.39
C GLY A 54 -11.08 -16.05 9.13
N SER A 55 -11.76 -17.11 8.72
CA SER A 55 -11.43 -17.83 7.48
C SER A 55 -11.69 -16.97 6.24
N ILE A 56 -11.15 -17.41 5.11
CA ILE A 56 -11.40 -16.75 3.82
C ILE A 56 -12.90 -16.65 3.50
N GLU A 57 -13.70 -17.68 3.82
CA GLU A 57 -15.15 -17.66 3.63
C GLU A 57 -15.84 -16.63 4.54
N ASP A 58 -15.36 -16.47 5.76
CA ASP A 58 -15.90 -15.45 6.68
C ASP A 58 -15.60 -14.05 6.17
N THR A 59 -14.39 -13.83 5.67
CA THR A 59 -13.97 -12.57 5.05
C THR A 59 -14.77 -12.26 3.79
N GLU A 60 -15.01 -13.26 2.92
CA GLU A 60 -15.87 -13.11 1.74
C GLU A 60 -17.30 -12.73 2.13
N ARG A 61 -17.87 -13.36 3.17
CA ARG A 61 -19.19 -12.98 3.68
C ARG A 61 -19.22 -11.55 4.21
N LYS A 62 -18.17 -11.10 4.91
CA LYS A 62 -18.05 -9.71 5.36
C LYS A 62 -17.95 -8.74 4.18
N LEU A 63 -17.19 -9.08 3.15
CA LEU A 63 -17.06 -8.28 1.93
C LEU A 63 -18.36 -8.20 1.14
N ILE A 64 -19.11 -9.31 1.01
CA ILE A 64 -20.44 -9.31 0.40
C ILE A 64 -21.39 -8.41 1.20
N LYS A 65 -21.43 -8.55 2.53
CA LYS A 65 -22.24 -7.66 3.38
C LYS A 65 -21.84 -6.20 3.22
N LEU A 66 -20.55 -5.90 3.14
CA LEU A 66 -20.06 -4.53 2.91
C LEU A 66 -20.53 -4.00 1.55
N HIS A 67 -20.49 -4.83 0.51
CA HIS A 67 -21.00 -4.50 -0.81
C HIS A 67 -22.51 -4.22 -0.82
N GLU A 68 -23.30 -4.96 -0.03
CA GLU A 68 -24.74 -4.69 0.14
C GLU A 68 -25.03 -3.35 0.83
N ILE A 69 -24.19 -2.96 1.80
CA ILE A 69 -24.36 -1.71 2.57
C ILE A 69 -23.84 -0.51 1.77
N GLU A 70 -22.69 -0.66 1.10
CA GLU A 70 -22.00 0.39 0.36
C GLU A 70 -21.54 -0.11 -1.03
N PRO A 71 -22.45 -0.31 -1.98
CA PRO A 71 -22.10 -0.82 -3.31
C PRO A 71 -21.15 0.13 -4.05
N ASP A 72 -21.28 1.44 -3.86
CA ASP A 72 -20.43 2.48 -4.45
C ASP A 72 -18.94 2.38 -4.06
N LEU A 73 -18.60 1.64 -2.99
CA LEU A 73 -17.22 1.39 -2.57
C LEU A 73 -16.53 0.33 -3.43
N PHE A 74 -17.29 -0.47 -4.18
CA PHE A 74 -16.78 -1.53 -5.03
C PHE A 74 -16.81 -1.10 -6.48
N PHE A 75 -15.97 -1.73 -7.30
CA PHE A 75 -16.03 -1.53 -8.74
C PHE A 75 -17.15 -2.37 -9.39
N GLU A 76 -17.37 -3.59 -8.87
CA GLU A 76 -18.44 -4.49 -9.33
C GLU A 76 -19.75 -4.21 -8.57
N ASN A 77 -20.50 -3.17 -8.96
CA ASN A 77 -21.69 -2.69 -8.21
C ASN A 77 -22.88 -3.68 -8.15
N ASP A 78 -23.00 -4.59 -9.11
CA ASP A 78 -24.16 -5.48 -9.20
C ASP A 78 -24.00 -6.74 -8.35
N SER A 79 -22.83 -7.37 -8.42
CA SER A 79 -22.51 -8.57 -7.66
C SER A 79 -21.01 -8.73 -7.50
N LEU A 80 -20.54 -8.85 -6.25
CA LEU A 80 -19.14 -9.04 -5.96
C LEU A 80 -18.70 -10.46 -6.34
N SER A 81 -17.70 -10.58 -7.22
CA SER A 81 -17.13 -11.86 -7.65
C SER A 81 -15.69 -12.02 -7.18
N PHE A 82 -15.42 -13.05 -6.37
CA PHE A 82 -14.07 -13.39 -5.91
C PHE A 82 -13.37 -14.27 -6.94
N LYS A 83 -12.92 -13.67 -8.04
CA LYS A 83 -12.18 -14.40 -9.08
C LYS A 83 -10.79 -14.74 -8.55
N ASN A 84 -10.39 -15.99 -8.72
CA ASN A 84 -9.02 -16.41 -8.49
C ASN A 84 -8.10 -15.69 -9.47
N ASP A 85 -6.93 -15.30 -9.00
CA ASP A 85 -5.83 -14.87 -9.85
C ASP A 85 -5.35 -16.04 -10.74
N PRO A 86 -4.54 -15.78 -11.78
CA PRO A 86 -4.06 -16.84 -12.67
C PRO A 86 -3.31 -17.96 -11.95
N THR A 87 -2.72 -17.68 -10.78
CA THR A 87 -2.00 -18.67 -9.99
C THR A 87 -2.92 -19.50 -9.07
N LYS A 88 -4.20 -19.09 -8.91
CA LYS A 88 -5.18 -19.64 -7.97
C LYS A 88 -4.80 -19.54 -6.50
N TYR A 89 -3.73 -18.83 -6.19
CA TYR A 89 -3.27 -18.62 -4.81
C TYR A 89 -3.95 -17.41 -4.17
N TRP A 90 -4.46 -16.48 -4.98
CA TRP A 90 -5.04 -15.23 -4.53
C TRP A 90 -6.45 -15.07 -5.06
N LYS A 91 -7.35 -14.49 -4.27
CA LYS A 91 -8.66 -14.02 -4.76
C LYS A 91 -8.62 -12.50 -4.90
N LYS A 92 -9.12 -12.00 -6.03
CA LYS A 92 -9.12 -10.57 -6.33
C LYS A 92 -10.39 -9.91 -5.79
N VAL A 93 -10.23 -8.70 -5.26
CA VAL A 93 -11.31 -7.81 -4.85
C VAL A 93 -11.00 -6.40 -5.36
N ASP A 94 -11.94 -5.80 -6.07
CA ASP A 94 -11.78 -4.49 -6.69
C ASP A 94 -12.68 -3.46 -6.00
N PHE A 95 -12.05 -2.47 -5.37
CA PHE A 95 -12.73 -1.31 -4.79
C PHE A 95 -12.72 -0.14 -5.77
N TYR A 96 -13.59 0.85 -5.53
CA TYR A 96 -13.68 2.05 -6.35
C TYR A 96 -13.57 3.32 -5.51
N TYR A 97 -12.55 4.13 -5.77
CA TYR A 97 -12.36 5.44 -5.16
C TYR A 97 -12.95 6.51 -6.07
N LYS A 98 -14.25 6.76 -5.89
CA LYS A 98 -15.06 7.67 -6.69
C LYS A 98 -14.51 9.09 -6.76
N ASP A 99 -13.89 9.56 -5.68
CA ASP A 99 -13.25 10.88 -5.58
C ASP A 99 -12.07 11.05 -6.54
N ARG A 100 -11.43 9.95 -6.94
CA ARG A 100 -10.27 9.95 -7.84
C ARG A 100 -10.54 9.22 -9.16
N GLN A 101 -11.72 8.61 -9.30
CA GLN A 101 -12.09 7.76 -10.43
C GLN A 101 -11.10 6.60 -10.64
N GLU A 102 -10.72 5.93 -9.55
CA GLU A 102 -9.70 4.88 -9.56
C GLU A 102 -10.25 3.54 -9.07
N ILE A 103 -9.86 2.46 -9.74
CA ILE A 103 -10.04 1.10 -9.26
C ILE A 103 -8.86 0.77 -8.35
N VAL A 104 -9.17 0.28 -7.15
CA VAL A 104 -8.17 -0.15 -6.16
C VAL A 104 -8.21 -1.66 -6.08
N HIS A 105 -7.14 -2.29 -6.56
CA HIS A 105 -6.98 -3.73 -6.59
C HIS A 105 -6.41 -4.24 -5.29
N ALA A 106 -7.16 -5.12 -4.63
CA ALA A 106 -6.71 -5.88 -3.49
C ALA A 106 -6.71 -7.38 -3.78
N LEU A 107 -5.85 -8.10 -3.08
CA LEU A 107 -5.83 -9.56 -3.08
C LEU A 107 -6.10 -10.06 -1.67
N ILE A 108 -6.93 -11.08 -1.54
CA ILE A 108 -7.17 -11.78 -0.28
C ILE A 108 -6.70 -13.23 -0.38
N ARG A 109 -6.23 -13.77 0.74
CA ARG A 109 -5.78 -15.16 0.85
C ARG A 109 -5.94 -15.69 2.26
N ASP A 110 -6.20 -16.98 2.35
CA ASP A 110 -6.17 -17.72 3.60
C ASP A 110 -4.74 -17.91 4.17
N ASP A 111 -4.55 -17.53 5.43
CA ASP A 111 -3.36 -17.77 6.26
C ASP A 111 -3.65 -18.80 7.37
N GLY A 112 -4.71 -19.59 7.22
CA GLY A 112 -5.11 -20.70 8.08
C GLY A 112 -6.06 -20.32 9.21
N ASN A 113 -5.72 -19.29 9.99
CA ASN A 113 -6.61 -18.77 11.05
C ASN A 113 -7.16 -17.38 10.74
N ASN A 114 -6.52 -16.67 9.83
CA ASN A 114 -6.85 -15.32 9.40
C ASN A 114 -6.89 -15.28 7.88
N THR A 115 -7.45 -14.19 7.35
CA THR A 115 -7.35 -13.84 5.95
C THR A 115 -6.40 -12.67 5.79
N ASP A 116 -5.33 -12.84 5.02
CA ASP A 116 -4.47 -11.74 4.65
C ASP A 116 -5.10 -10.94 3.50
N ILE A 117 -5.03 -9.61 3.58
CA ILE A 117 -5.43 -8.70 2.52
C ILE A 117 -4.25 -7.81 2.12
N TYR A 118 -4.01 -7.73 0.81
CA TYR A 118 -2.90 -7.03 0.20
C TYR A 118 -3.44 -5.91 -0.69
N LEU A 119 -2.95 -4.69 -0.48
CA LEU A 119 -3.18 -3.58 -1.39
C LEU A 119 -2.12 -3.61 -2.51
N VAL A 120 -2.56 -3.85 -3.75
CA VAL A 120 -1.65 -4.21 -4.85
C VAL A 120 -1.43 -3.06 -5.82
N SER A 121 -2.52 -2.49 -6.35
CA SER A 121 -2.41 -1.51 -7.41
C SER A 121 -3.64 -0.63 -7.57
N PHE A 122 -3.47 0.43 -8.33
CA PHE A 122 -4.46 1.44 -8.65
C PHE A 122 -4.54 1.59 -10.17
N VAL A 123 -5.76 1.64 -10.71
CA VAL A 123 -6.00 1.90 -12.14
C VAL A 123 -6.89 3.11 -12.28
N ASP A 124 -6.38 4.15 -12.95
CA ASP A 124 -7.20 5.30 -13.34
C ASP A 124 -8.22 4.87 -14.39
N THR A 125 -9.50 5.10 -14.15
CA THR A 125 -10.58 4.66 -15.07
C THR A 125 -10.72 5.55 -16.30
N VAL A 126 -10.14 6.75 -16.28
CA VAL A 126 -10.16 7.71 -17.39
C VAL A 126 -8.98 7.48 -18.31
N THR A 127 -7.77 7.34 -17.77
CA THR A 127 -6.54 7.18 -18.58
C THR A 127 -6.14 5.71 -18.80
N GLY A 128 -6.57 4.81 -17.91
CA GLY A 128 -6.11 3.42 -17.88
C GLY A 128 -4.73 3.24 -17.23
N ASP A 129 -4.17 4.29 -16.62
CA ASP A 129 -2.84 4.24 -16.02
C ASP A 129 -2.82 3.33 -14.80
N LEU A 130 -2.00 2.28 -14.87
CA LEU A 130 -1.74 1.35 -13.79
C LEU A 130 -0.58 1.84 -12.93
N ARG A 131 -0.80 1.94 -11.62
CA ARG A 131 0.24 2.19 -10.62
C ARG A 131 0.29 1.06 -9.61
N LEU A 132 1.47 0.47 -9.45
CA LEU A 132 1.73 -0.61 -8.51
C LEU A 132 2.18 -0.03 -7.17
N MET A 133 1.54 -0.48 -6.09
CA MET A 133 1.78 0.01 -4.73
C MET A 133 3.27 -0.07 -4.33
N ASN A 134 3.95 -1.12 -4.78
CA ASN A 134 5.35 -1.39 -4.44
C ASN A 134 6.39 -0.69 -5.31
N LYS A 135 5.97 -0.12 -6.44
CA LYS A 135 6.90 0.41 -7.44
C LYS A 135 6.71 1.90 -7.66
N ASP A 136 5.46 2.32 -7.83
CA ASP A 136 5.15 3.65 -8.38
C ASP A 136 4.89 4.68 -7.27
N PHE A 137 4.57 4.22 -6.06
CA PHE A 137 4.35 5.08 -4.90
C PHE A 137 5.64 5.30 -4.11
N GLY A 138 6.01 6.56 -3.95
CA GLY A 138 7.06 6.94 -3.00
C GLY A 138 6.58 6.87 -1.55
N PHE A 139 7.52 6.86 -0.61
CA PHE A 139 7.24 6.69 0.83
C PHE A 139 5.97 7.40 1.35
N PHE A 140 5.87 8.72 1.17
CA PHE A 140 4.72 9.48 1.69
C PHE A 140 3.40 9.20 0.97
N ALA A 141 3.45 8.92 -0.34
CA ALA A 141 2.26 8.56 -1.08
C ALA A 141 1.78 7.17 -0.68
N ASN A 142 2.70 6.22 -0.54
CA ASN A 142 2.43 4.87 -0.08
C ASN A 142 1.77 4.86 1.32
N LEU A 143 2.34 5.59 2.28
CA LEU A 143 1.72 5.74 3.62
C LEU A 143 0.31 6.34 3.58
N ARG A 144 0.06 7.28 2.66
CA ARG A 144 -1.27 7.87 2.49
C ARG A 144 -2.27 6.85 1.95
N GLU A 145 -1.91 6.14 0.89
CA GLU A 145 -2.78 5.13 0.30
C GLU A 145 -3.09 3.99 1.27
N MET A 146 -2.11 3.56 2.08
CA MET A 146 -2.34 2.58 3.14
C MET A 146 -3.39 3.07 4.14
N LYS A 147 -3.24 4.30 4.62
CA LYS A 147 -4.17 4.90 5.58
C LYS A 147 -5.56 5.08 4.97
N ASP A 148 -5.66 5.51 3.72
CA ASP A 148 -6.94 5.66 3.03
C ASP A 148 -7.62 4.30 2.86
N PHE A 149 -6.86 3.25 2.54
CA PHE A 149 -7.36 1.88 2.46
C PHE A 149 -7.84 1.35 3.81
N GLU A 150 -7.10 1.57 4.89
CA GLU A 150 -7.52 1.24 6.25
C GLU A 150 -8.88 1.86 6.59
N ASN A 151 -9.00 3.18 6.43
CA ASN A 151 -10.22 3.91 6.80
C ASN A 151 -11.41 3.59 5.88
N LYS A 152 -11.18 3.47 4.56
CA LYS A 152 -12.26 3.27 3.59
C LYS A 152 -12.73 1.81 3.54
N VAL A 153 -11.85 0.85 3.81
CA VAL A 153 -12.11 -0.58 3.60
C VAL A 153 -11.98 -1.38 4.89
N LEU A 154 -10.79 -1.41 5.51
CA LEU A 154 -10.51 -2.36 6.59
C LEU A 154 -11.34 -2.09 7.84
N ASP A 155 -11.46 -0.83 8.25
CA ASP A 155 -12.28 -0.45 9.41
C ASP A 155 -13.74 -0.87 9.22
N LYS A 156 -14.25 -0.77 7.98
CA LYS A 156 -15.63 -1.15 7.65
C LYS A 156 -15.81 -2.67 7.67
N ILE A 157 -14.87 -3.43 7.08
CA ILE A 157 -14.91 -4.89 7.10
C ILE A 157 -14.86 -5.40 8.56
N ASN A 158 -13.99 -4.81 9.39
CA ASN A 158 -13.82 -5.22 10.79
C ASN A 158 -15.02 -4.83 11.68
N ALA A 159 -15.79 -3.81 11.29
CA ALA A 159 -17.02 -3.44 11.96
C ALA A 159 -18.19 -4.41 11.67
N ILE A 160 -18.08 -5.23 10.62
CA ILE A 160 -19.11 -6.21 10.23
C ILE A 160 -18.99 -7.47 11.10
N LYS A 161 -20.10 -7.78 11.79
CA LYS A 161 -20.25 -8.97 12.63
C LYS A 161 -20.65 -10.21 11.83
#